data_AF-A0AA41T386-F1
#
_entry.id   AF-A0AA41T386-F1
#
_cell.length_a   1.000
_cell.length_b   1.000
_cell.length_c   1.000
_cell.angle_alpha   90.00
_cell.angle_beta   90.00
_cell.angle_gamma   90.00
#
_symmetry.space_group_name_H-M   'P 1'
#
loop_
_entity.id
_entity.type
_entity.pdbx_description
1 polymer ?
#
loop_
_entity_poly.entity_id
_entity_poly.type
_entity_poly.pdbx_seq_one_letter_code
_entity_poly.pdbx_strand_id
1 'polypeptide(L)'
;MDQRSANIRGRLFERFFVLLHITNVAASGEHLNSECSLFMMIAANGEHLNRECSLFTDDCRCVIVGSAAYLPDEPHPPFYEVYRNSESVTPNPRSPLEDYSLHIIDLHTGRLCDTRTFKCDKVVLSHNQGLYLYKTILVILSVQQQTIHVSQVTPEGTFIDVRTIGRFCYEDDLLTVSAVFPEVQRDSGMAHPFRDPFINSLRHRLLVYLWRRVEEDGSAMTQRRFFQYFDQLRQLPMWNMQLLDENHLFIKYTSEDIVTLRVTDPSQASFFVVYNMVTTEVIAVFENTSHELLELFENFCDLFCNATLHNEVVSLLSFQPQFCKADPAPVQRHDYTCLVWRAHGGCAPAAGSAPHQCTVLQWQPLPGFVSLQLR
;
A
#
# COMPACT_ATOMS: atom_id res chain seq x y z
N MET A 1 -10.23 0.92 -31.35
CA MET A 1 -8.82 0.84 -31.79
C MET A 1 -8.72 -0.15 -32.94
N ASP A 2 -7.85 0.09 -33.93
CA ASP A 2 -7.73 -0.70 -35.16
C ASP A 2 -7.18 -2.12 -34.86
N GLN A 3 -7.93 -3.17 -35.21
CA GLN A 3 -7.57 -4.59 -35.02
C GLN A 3 -6.18 -4.93 -35.60
N ARG A 4 -5.78 -4.22 -36.66
CA ARG A 4 -4.47 -4.39 -37.29
C ARG A 4 -3.32 -3.96 -36.37
N SER A 5 -3.51 -2.86 -35.63
CA SER A 5 -2.54 -2.36 -34.64
C SER A 5 -2.39 -3.31 -33.45
N ALA A 6 -3.48 -3.95 -33.01
CA ALA A 6 -3.45 -4.95 -31.94
C ALA A 6 -2.67 -6.21 -32.34
N ASN A 7 -2.90 -6.72 -33.55
CA ASN A 7 -2.17 -7.88 -34.07
C ASN A 7 -0.66 -7.61 -34.23
N ILE A 8 -0.28 -6.41 -34.65
CA ILE A 8 1.13 -6.02 -34.78
C ILE A 8 1.80 -5.96 -33.40
N ARG A 9 1.15 -5.33 -32.41
CA ARG A 9 1.66 -5.27 -31.03
C ARG A 9 1.80 -6.66 -30.40
N GLY A 10 0.81 -7.53 -30.58
CA GLY A 10 0.86 -8.91 -30.06
C GLY A 10 2.03 -9.70 -30.65
N ARG A 11 2.21 -9.65 -31.98
CA ARG A 11 3.34 -10.33 -32.66
C ARG A 11 4.70 -9.75 -32.29
N LEU A 12 4.78 -8.44 -32.06
CA LEU A 12 6.01 -7.81 -31.55
C LEU A 12 6.30 -8.28 -30.12
N PHE A 13 5.29 -8.31 -29.26
CA PHE A 13 5.43 -8.75 -27.89
C PHE A 13 5.89 -10.21 -27.79
N GLU A 14 5.26 -11.12 -28.53
CA GLU A 14 5.64 -12.54 -28.59
C GLU A 14 7.05 -12.79 -29.16
N ARG A 15 7.62 -11.83 -29.89
CA ARG A 15 9.01 -11.90 -30.36
C ARG A 15 10.03 -11.60 -29.27
N PHE A 16 9.65 -10.81 -28.28
CA PHE A 16 10.55 -10.38 -27.21
C PHE A 16 10.26 -11.07 -25.88
N PHE A 17 9.06 -11.63 -25.69
CA PHE A 17 8.63 -12.22 -24.42
C PHE A 17 8.03 -13.60 -24.60
N VAL A 18 8.40 -14.51 -23.71
CA VAL A 18 7.83 -15.86 -23.58
C VAL A 18 6.95 -15.90 -22.34
N LEU A 19 5.72 -16.40 -22.49
CA LEU A 19 4.87 -16.70 -21.35
C LEU A 19 5.43 -17.91 -20.61
N LEU A 20 5.79 -17.75 -19.34
CA LEU A 20 6.27 -18.84 -18.51
C LEU A 20 5.12 -19.50 -17.75
N HIS A 21 4.33 -18.69 -17.05
CA HIS A 21 3.32 -19.19 -16.12
C HIS A 21 2.02 -18.39 -16.24
N ILE A 22 0.92 -19.11 -16.07
CA ILE A 22 -0.41 -18.56 -15.85
C ILE A 22 -0.84 -19.04 -14.48
N THR A 23 -0.95 -18.12 -13.53
CA THR A 23 -1.35 -18.43 -12.16
C THR A 23 -2.78 -17.98 -11.96
N ASN A 24 -3.66 -18.88 -11.52
CA ASN A 24 -5.01 -18.49 -11.12
C ASN A 24 -4.96 -17.98 -9.67
N VAL A 25 -5.44 -16.75 -9.48
CA VAL A 25 -5.37 -16.03 -8.20
C VAL A 25 -6.75 -15.99 -7.52
N ALA A 26 -7.85 -16.05 -8.27
CA ALA A 26 -9.19 -16.19 -7.70
C ALA A 26 -9.68 -17.64 -7.73
N ALA A 27 -9.31 -18.39 -6.69
CA ALA A 27 -9.97 -19.62 -6.27
C ALA A 27 -9.55 -20.00 -4.84
N SER A 28 -9.95 -19.22 -3.83
CA SER A 28 -9.88 -19.69 -2.44
C SER A 28 -11.20 -20.39 -2.07
N GLY A 29 -11.36 -21.61 -2.56
CA GLY A 29 -12.48 -22.50 -2.23
C GLY A 29 -12.05 -23.89 -1.75
N GLU A 30 -10.77 -24.11 -1.44
CA GLU A 30 -10.31 -25.42 -0.97
C GLU A 30 -9.44 -25.25 0.28
N HIS A 31 -10.07 -25.38 1.45
CA HIS A 31 -9.63 -26.20 2.59
C HIS A 31 -10.43 -25.81 3.85
N LEU A 32 -11.66 -26.29 3.98
CA LEU A 32 -12.30 -26.50 5.29
C LEU A 32 -13.00 -27.86 5.26
N ASN A 33 -12.68 -28.67 6.26
CA ASN A 33 -13.04 -30.07 6.41
C ASN A 33 -14.57 -30.29 6.46
N SER A 34 -14.97 -31.49 6.05
CA SER A 34 -16.27 -32.18 6.16
C SER A 34 -17.40 -31.50 6.99
N GLU A 35 -18.60 -31.48 6.37
CA GLU A 35 -19.94 -31.15 6.92
C GLU A 35 -20.51 -29.73 6.70
N CYS A 36 -20.27 -29.11 5.54
CA CYS A 36 -21.07 -27.95 5.09
C CYS A 36 -21.37 -27.98 3.57
N SER A 37 -21.97 -29.07 3.09
CA SER A 37 -22.38 -29.22 1.67
C SER A 37 -23.68 -28.47 1.30
N LEU A 38 -24.04 -27.38 1.99
CA LEU A 38 -25.18 -26.53 1.61
C LEU A 38 -24.84 -25.03 1.45
N PHE A 39 -23.56 -24.64 1.58
CA PHE A 39 -23.09 -23.26 1.34
C PHE A 39 -22.11 -23.12 0.16
N MET A 40 -21.92 -24.19 -0.64
CA MET A 40 -21.19 -24.13 -1.90
C MET A 40 -22.04 -23.53 -3.04
N MET A 41 -22.29 -22.22 -3.00
CA MET A 41 -22.83 -21.48 -4.16
C MET A 41 -22.49 -19.98 -4.16
N ILE A 42 -21.35 -19.58 -3.57
CA ILE A 42 -20.84 -18.19 -3.62
C ILE A 42 -19.33 -18.22 -3.98
N ALA A 43 -18.99 -18.97 -5.03
CA ALA A 43 -17.69 -18.92 -5.70
C ALA A 43 -17.83 -18.17 -7.04
N ALA A 44 -18.54 -17.04 -7.01
CA ALA A 44 -18.85 -16.19 -8.17
C ALA A 44 -18.58 -14.70 -7.85
N ASN A 45 -17.61 -14.44 -6.97
CA ASN A 45 -17.41 -13.14 -6.37
C ASN A 45 -16.50 -12.36 -7.31
N GLY A 46 -16.96 -11.21 -7.82
CA GLY A 46 -16.24 -10.33 -8.75
C GLY A 46 -14.98 -9.71 -8.15
N GLU A 47 -14.03 -10.57 -7.78
CA GLU A 47 -12.69 -10.21 -7.37
C GLU A 47 -11.87 -9.91 -8.62
N HIS A 48 -11.37 -8.69 -8.71
CA HIS A 48 -10.63 -8.18 -9.85
C HIS A 48 -9.18 -7.92 -9.44
N LEU A 49 -8.24 -8.52 -10.18
CA LEU A 49 -6.82 -8.20 -10.03
C LEU A 49 -6.56 -6.75 -10.44
N ASN A 50 -5.85 -6.01 -9.60
CA ASN A 50 -5.43 -4.65 -9.90
C ASN A 50 -4.16 -4.70 -10.77
N ARG A 51 -4.28 -4.21 -12.01
CA ARG A 51 -3.20 -4.23 -13.01
C ARG A 51 -2.01 -3.32 -12.66
N GLU A 52 -2.21 -2.38 -11.74
CA GLU A 52 -1.21 -1.40 -11.31
C GLU A 52 -0.60 -1.77 -9.95
N CYS A 53 -0.96 -2.93 -9.40
CA CYS A 53 -0.47 -3.43 -8.12
C CYS A 53 0.47 -4.62 -8.35
N SER A 54 1.77 -4.34 -8.35
CA SER A 54 2.80 -5.37 -8.43
C SER A 54 4.05 -4.94 -7.68
N LEU A 55 4.48 -5.74 -6.71
CA LEU A 55 5.72 -5.55 -5.96
C LEU A 55 6.59 -6.81 -6.10
N PHE A 56 7.87 -6.63 -6.40
CA PHE A 56 8.81 -7.72 -6.59
C PHE A 56 9.76 -7.80 -5.40
N THR A 57 10.04 -9.01 -4.93
CA THR A 57 11.11 -9.21 -3.94
C THR A 57 12.47 -8.92 -4.58
N ASP A 58 13.44 -8.46 -3.78
CA ASP A 58 14.79 -8.10 -4.27
C ASP A 58 15.53 -9.26 -4.95
N ASP A 59 15.22 -10.50 -4.57
CA ASP A 59 15.76 -11.73 -5.18
C ASP A 59 15.04 -12.13 -6.47
N CYS A 60 14.00 -11.38 -6.89
CA CYS A 60 13.15 -11.65 -8.04
C CYS A 60 12.54 -13.07 -8.03
N ARG A 61 12.38 -13.65 -6.85
CA ARG A 61 11.78 -14.97 -6.70
C ARG A 61 10.27 -14.90 -6.62
N CYS A 62 9.74 -13.87 -5.99
CA CYS A 62 8.32 -13.70 -5.74
C CYS A 62 7.81 -12.37 -6.27
N VAL A 63 6.53 -12.37 -6.65
CA VAL A 63 5.76 -11.15 -6.94
C VAL A 63 4.54 -11.11 -6.03
N ILE A 64 4.25 -9.94 -5.48
CA ILE A 64 3.04 -9.64 -4.72
C ILE A 64 2.10 -8.87 -5.63
N VAL A 65 0.88 -9.37 -5.78
CA VAL A 65 -0.19 -8.74 -6.56
C VAL A 65 -1.41 -8.51 -5.68
N GLY A 66 -2.14 -7.44 -5.97
CA GLY A 66 -3.36 -7.07 -5.24
C GLY A 66 -4.61 -7.32 -6.06
N SER A 67 -5.68 -7.77 -5.40
CA SER A 67 -7.03 -7.85 -5.93
C SER A 67 -8.01 -7.11 -5.02
N ALA A 68 -9.17 -6.77 -5.58
CA ALA A 68 -10.27 -6.17 -4.85
C ALA A 68 -11.59 -6.82 -5.26
N ALA A 69 -12.46 -7.07 -4.30
CA ALA A 69 -13.82 -7.52 -4.50
C ALA A 69 -14.81 -6.50 -3.92
N TYR A 70 -15.82 -6.14 -4.72
CA TYR A 70 -16.90 -5.28 -4.23
C TYR A 70 -17.70 -5.99 -3.15
N LEU A 71 -18.09 -5.23 -2.13
CA LEU A 71 -19.01 -5.71 -1.11
C LEU A 71 -20.41 -5.88 -1.71
N PRO A 72 -21.16 -6.92 -1.29
CA PRO A 72 -22.55 -7.09 -1.72
C PRO A 72 -23.43 -5.97 -1.15
N ASP A 73 -24.42 -5.52 -1.94
CA ASP A 73 -25.41 -4.53 -1.48
C ASP A 73 -26.24 -5.07 -0.31
N GLU A 74 -26.54 -6.37 -0.30
CA GLU A 74 -27.21 -7.07 0.81
C GLU A 74 -26.63 -8.48 1.04
N PRO A 75 -26.40 -8.90 2.29
CA PRO A 75 -26.49 -8.10 3.51
C PRO A 75 -25.35 -7.07 3.58
N HIS A 76 -25.66 -5.89 4.11
CA HIS A 76 -24.64 -4.87 4.38
C HIS A 76 -23.61 -5.42 5.37
N PRO A 77 -22.33 -5.02 5.25
CA PRO A 77 -21.30 -5.45 6.17
C PRO A 77 -21.66 -5.05 7.61
N PRO A 78 -21.40 -5.92 8.60
CA PRO A 78 -21.65 -5.60 10.00
C PRO A 78 -20.94 -4.30 10.41
N PHE A 79 -21.60 -3.50 11.26
CA PHE A 79 -21.06 -2.21 11.72
C PHE A 79 -19.62 -2.31 12.25
N TYR A 80 -19.34 -3.32 13.07
CA TYR A 80 -18.01 -3.52 13.68
C TYR A 80 -16.98 -4.13 12.73
N GLU A 81 -17.36 -4.55 11.52
CA GLU A 81 -16.39 -4.90 10.47
C GLU A 81 -15.91 -3.65 9.72
N VAL A 82 -16.81 -2.67 9.55
CA VAL A 82 -16.53 -1.37 8.92
C VAL A 82 -15.78 -0.42 9.87
N TYR A 83 -16.16 -0.40 11.13
CA TYR A 83 -15.60 0.48 12.16
C TYR A 83 -14.89 -0.34 13.23
N ARG A 84 -13.61 -0.67 12.98
CA ARG A 84 -12.81 -1.50 13.89
C ARG A 84 -12.08 -0.70 14.95
N ASN A 85 -11.96 0.62 14.82
CA ASN A 85 -11.36 1.49 15.82
C ASN A 85 -12.00 2.88 15.84
N SER A 86 -11.75 3.64 16.91
CA SER A 86 -12.35 4.96 17.15
C SER A 86 -11.93 6.02 16.14
N GLU A 87 -10.90 5.75 15.35
CA GLU A 87 -10.37 6.63 14.30
C GLU A 87 -10.74 6.16 12.89
N SER A 88 -11.54 5.09 12.77
CA SER A 88 -12.02 4.58 11.50
C SER A 88 -12.73 5.70 10.73
N VAL A 89 -12.39 5.84 9.46
CA VAL A 89 -12.90 6.92 8.60
C VAL A 89 -14.37 6.69 8.26
N THR A 90 -15.12 7.76 8.05
CA THR A 90 -16.52 7.64 7.61
C THR A 90 -16.56 7.22 6.13
N PRO A 91 -17.13 6.05 5.78
CA PRO A 91 -17.20 5.62 4.40
C PRO A 91 -17.95 6.63 3.53
N ASN A 92 -17.47 6.86 2.32
CA ASN A 92 -18.16 7.69 1.33
C ASN A 92 -18.82 6.78 0.28
N PRO A 93 -20.12 6.92 0.00
CA PRO A 93 -20.77 6.15 -1.07
C PRO A 93 -20.13 6.31 -2.45
N ARG A 94 -19.42 7.43 -2.72
CA ARG A 94 -18.67 7.64 -3.97
C ARG A 94 -17.36 6.85 -4.04
N SER A 95 -16.90 6.32 -2.91
CA SER A 95 -15.69 5.53 -2.77
C SER A 95 -15.99 4.36 -1.84
N PRO A 96 -16.71 3.33 -2.34
CA PRO A 96 -17.13 2.21 -1.52
C PRO A 96 -15.93 1.47 -0.93
N LEU A 97 -16.21 0.77 0.17
CA LEU A 97 -15.28 -0.17 0.76
C LEU A 97 -15.30 -1.47 -0.04
N GLU A 98 -14.17 -2.14 -0.05
CA GLU A 98 -13.94 -3.38 -0.79
C GLU A 98 -13.23 -4.38 0.13
N ASP A 99 -13.32 -5.66 -0.25
CA ASP A 99 -12.48 -6.69 0.31
C ASP A 99 -11.23 -6.79 -0.55
N TYR A 100 -10.08 -6.42 0.01
CA TYR A 100 -8.80 -6.46 -0.69
C TYR A 100 -8.05 -7.75 -0.35
N SER A 101 -7.41 -8.37 -1.34
CA SER A 101 -6.49 -9.48 -1.09
C SER A 101 -5.12 -9.20 -1.70
N LEU A 102 -4.07 -9.54 -0.95
CA LEU A 102 -2.69 -9.56 -1.43
C LEU A 102 -2.25 -11.00 -1.60
N HIS A 103 -1.72 -11.31 -2.77
CA HIS A 103 -1.32 -12.64 -3.16
C HIS A 103 0.15 -12.64 -3.49
N ILE A 104 0.89 -13.62 -2.96
CA ILE A 104 2.30 -13.80 -3.29
C ILE A 104 2.46 -15.02 -4.20
N ILE A 105 3.13 -14.81 -5.32
CA ILE A 105 3.30 -15.80 -6.38
C ILE A 105 4.79 -16.04 -6.58
N ASP A 106 5.21 -17.29 -6.58
CA ASP A 106 6.56 -17.69 -6.98
C ASP A 106 6.70 -17.60 -8.50
N LEU A 107 7.61 -16.74 -8.96
CA LEU A 107 7.85 -16.46 -10.38
C LEU A 107 8.51 -17.61 -11.13
N HIS A 108 9.20 -18.52 -10.43
CA HIS A 108 9.90 -19.66 -11.03
C HIS A 108 8.99 -20.86 -11.23
N THR A 109 8.03 -21.05 -10.33
CA THR A 109 7.10 -22.18 -10.36
C THR A 109 5.72 -21.78 -10.89
N GLY A 110 5.36 -20.49 -10.84
CA GLY A 110 4.02 -20.00 -11.14
C GLY A 110 3.00 -20.40 -10.07
N ARG A 111 3.45 -20.68 -8.84
CA ARG A 111 2.58 -21.14 -7.75
C ARG A 111 2.15 -19.96 -6.88
N LEU A 112 0.85 -19.87 -6.62
CA LEU A 112 0.31 -19.03 -5.55
C LEU A 112 0.79 -19.59 -4.20
N CYS A 113 1.60 -18.84 -3.47
CA CYS A 113 2.26 -19.30 -2.26
C CYS A 113 1.47 -18.95 -1.00
N ASP A 114 0.93 -17.74 -0.91
CA ASP A 114 0.16 -17.27 0.24
C ASP A 114 -0.82 -16.15 -0.17
N THR A 115 -1.84 -15.90 0.64
CA THR A 115 -2.86 -14.87 0.41
C THR A 115 -3.30 -14.23 1.72
N ARG A 116 -3.41 -12.91 1.72
CA ARG A 116 -3.82 -12.10 2.87
C ARG A 116 -4.97 -11.18 2.51
N THR A 117 -6.04 -11.21 3.29
CA THR A 117 -7.28 -10.48 2.99
C THR A 117 -7.58 -9.40 4.02
N PHE A 118 -7.98 -8.23 3.55
CA PHE A 118 -8.41 -7.06 4.31
C PHE A 118 -9.88 -6.80 3.97
N LYS A 119 -10.78 -7.12 4.91
CA LYS A 119 -12.22 -6.98 4.69
C LYS A 119 -12.74 -5.58 5.02
N CYS A 120 -13.72 -5.10 4.27
CA CYS A 120 -14.41 -3.83 4.52
C CYS A 120 -13.42 -2.68 4.74
N ASP A 121 -12.45 -2.57 3.84
CA ASP A 121 -11.32 -1.66 3.99
C ASP A 121 -11.22 -0.70 2.80
N LYS A 122 -10.24 0.20 2.87
CA LYS A 122 -9.76 1.02 1.78
C LYS A 122 -8.23 0.92 1.72
N VAL A 123 -7.73 0.08 0.84
CA VAL A 123 -6.30 -0.06 0.54
C VAL A 123 -6.08 0.43 -0.90
N VAL A 124 -5.23 1.43 -1.09
CA VAL A 124 -5.02 2.04 -2.41
C VAL A 124 -4.05 1.18 -3.24
N LEU A 125 -4.57 0.18 -3.94
CA LEU A 125 -3.74 -0.72 -4.76
C LEU A 125 -3.15 -0.05 -6.01
N SER A 126 -3.81 0.96 -6.56
CA SER A 126 -3.34 1.67 -7.76
C SER A 126 -1.97 2.29 -7.54
N HIS A 127 -1.05 2.03 -8.49
CA HIS A 127 0.33 2.48 -8.44
C HIS A 127 1.08 2.14 -7.14
N ASN A 128 0.67 1.06 -6.47
CA ASN A 128 1.21 0.65 -5.17
C ASN A 128 1.14 1.75 -4.09
N GLN A 129 0.20 2.69 -4.16
CA GLN A 129 0.18 3.82 -3.21
C GLN A 129 -0.18 3.41 -1.76
N GLY A 130 -0.88 2.29 -1.60
CA GLY A 130 -1.30 1.75 -0.31
C GLY A 130 -0.35 0.70 0.26
N LEU A 131 0.70 0.34 -0.47
CA LEU A 131 1.57 -0.81 -0.21
C LEU A 131 3.03 -0.47 -0.50
N TYR A 132 3.94 -0.80 0.40
CA TYR A 132 5.36 -0.59 0.15
C TYR A 132 6.15 -1.82 0.59
N LEU A 133 7.06 -2.29 -0.27
CA LEU A 133 7.99 -3.38 0.04
C LEU A 133 9.40 -2.82 0.04
N TYR A 134 10.08 -2.93 1.18
CA TYR A 134 11.49 -2.60 1.32
C TYR A 134 12.24 -3.82 1.83
N LYS A 135 13.14 -4.38 1.00
CA LYS A 135 13.80 -5.67 1.24
C LYS A 135 12.76 -6.77 1.47
N THR A 136 12.59 -7.22 2.71
CA THR A 136 11.61 -8.23 3.12
C THR A 136 10.46 -7.64 3.93
N ILE A 137 10.43 -6.34 4.18
CA ILE A 137 9.42 -5.67 5.01
C ILE A 137 8.35 -5.11 4.10
N LEU A 138 7.14 -5.68 4.19
CA LEU A 138 5.95 -5.21 3.52
C LEU A 138 5.11 -4.39 4.50
N VAL A 139 4.76 -3.17 4.11
CA VAL A 139 3.80 -2.33 4.84
C VAL A 139 2.56 -2.09 4.00
N ILE A 140 1.41 -2.10 4.67
CA ILE A 140 0.08 -1.87 4.08
C ILE A 140 -0.64 -0.82 4.91
N LEU A 141 -1.09 0.27 4.29
CA LEU A 141 -2.01 1.20 4.97
C LEU A 141 -3.46 0.78 4.73
N SER A 142 -4.12 0.43 5.81
CA SER A 142 -5.58 0.44 5.92
C SER A 142 -6.04 1.87 6.15
N VAL A 143 -6.53 2.53 5.10
CA VAL A 143 -7.02 3.91 5.19
C VAL A 143 -8.33 3.94 5.97
N GLN A 144 -9.22 2.97 5.75
CA GLN A 144 -10.50 2.90 6.46
C GLN A 144 -10.28 2.68 7.96
N GLN A 145 -9.35 1.79 8.34
CA GLN A 145 -9.08 1.48 9.74
C GLN A 145 -7.91 2.29 10.32
N GLN A 146 -7.38 3.31 9.63
CA GLN A 146 -6.29 4.14 10.16
C GLN A 146 -5.17 3.30 10.83
N THR A 147 -4.77 2.22 10.16
CA THR A 147 -3.82 1.24 10.70
C THR A 147 -2.81 0.88 9.62
N ILE A 148 -1.53 0.86 9.99
CA ILE A 148 -0.45 0.38 9.14
C ILE A 148 -0.12 -1.05 9.58
N HIS A 149 -0.27 -2.01 8.68
CA HIS A 149 0.09 -3.39 8.90
C HIS A 149 1.53 -3.61 8.44
N VAL A 150 2.39 -4.09 9.32
CA VAL A 150 3.79 -4.42 9.03
C VAL A 150 3.93 -5.93 9.00
N SER A 151 4.34 -6.44 7.85
CA SER A 151 4.51 -7.87 7.59
C SER A 151 5.91 -8.14 7.04
N GLN A 152 6.46 -9.30 7.34
CA GLN A 152 7.69 -9.78 6.72
C GLN A 152 7.34 -10.80 5.63
N VAL A 153 7.97 -10.67 4.47
CA VAL A 153 7.89 -11.61 3.36
C VAL A 153 9.05 -12.58 3.47
N THR A 154 8.75 -13.88 3.58
CA THR A 154 9.77 -14.93 3.67
C THR A 154 10.34 -15.27 2.29
N PRO A 155 11.57 -15.84 2.22
CA PRO A 155 12.10 -16.39 0.97
C PRO A 155 11.24 -17.52 0.38
N GLU A 156 10.43 -18.19 1.20
CA GLU A 156 9.49 -19.24 0.78
C GLU A 156 8.19 -18.68 0.17
N GLY A 157 7.98 -17.35 0.24
CA GLY A 157 6.82 -16.69 -0.32
C GLY A 157 5.61 -16.72 0.61
N THR A 158 5.79 -16.46 1.91
CA THR A 158 4.70 -16.35 2.89
C THR A 158 4.71 -15.00 3.61
N PHE A 159 3.55 -14.54 4.06
CA PHE A 159 3.42 -13.33 4.86
C PHE A 159 3.47 -13.66 6.36
N ILE A 160 4.38 -13.04 7.10
CA ILE A 160 4.46 -13.13 8.56
C ILE A 160 4.04 -11.78 9.14
N ASP A 161 2.99 -11.75 9.96
CA ASP A 161 2.61 -10.55 10.71
C ASP A 161 3.69 -10.19 11.74
N VAL A 162 4.22 -8.98 11.65
CA VAL A 162 5.20 -8.47 12.61
C VAL A 162 4.51 -7.58 13.62
N ARG A 163 3.75 -6.57 13.16
CA ARG A 163 3.02 -5.64 14.05
C ARG A 163 1.98 -4.82 13.30
N THR A 164 1.11 -4.17 14.06
CA THR A 164 0.19 -3.15 13.58
C THR A 164 0.47 -1.82 14.27
N ILE A 165 0.41 -0.72 13.53
CA ILE A 165 0.70 0.63 14.01
C ILE A 165 -0.55 1.49 13.79
N GLY A 166 -1.09 2.07 14.86
CA GLY A 166 -2.30 2.90 14.81
C GLY A 166 -2.86 3.11 16.21
N ARG A 167 -3.89 2.31 16.57
CA ARG A 167 -4.48 2.27 17.93
C ARG A 167 -3.41 2.14 19.01
N PHE A 168 -2.53 1.17 18.82
CA PHE A 168 -1.35 0.92 19.65
C PHE A 168 -0.08 1.07 18.83
N CYS A 169 1.04 1.27 19.51
CA CYS A 169 2.36 1.37 18.89
C CYS A 169 3.31 0.27 19.38
N TYR A 170 3.13 -0.20 20.61
CA TYR A 170 3.80 -1.37 21.16
C TYR A 170 2.85 -2.58 21.23
N GLU A 171 3.44 -3.77 21.18
CA GLU A 171 2.71 -5.05 21.19
C GLU A 171 2.03 -5.34 22.54
N ASP A 172 2.58 -4.80 23.63
CA ASP A 172 2.10 -4.96 25.01
C ASP A 172 1.21 -3.79 25.52
N ASP A 173 0.96 -2.78 24.67
CA ASP A 173 0.09 -1.64 25.01
C ASP A 173 -1.31 -2.11 25.42
N LEU A 174 -1.88 -3.07 24.67
CA LEU A 174 -3.21 -3.61 24.96
C LEU A 174 -3.26 -4.24 26.36
N LEU A 175 -2.23 -5.01 26.72
CA LEU A 175 -2.15 -5.64 28.04
C LEU A 175 -2.09 -4.58 29.16
N THR A 176 -1.30 -3.52 28.95
CA THR A 176 -1.17 -2.40 29.89
C THR A 176 -2.48 -1.64 30.06
N VAL A 177 -3.16 -1.31 28.95
CA VAL A 177 -4.45 -0.61 28.98
C VAL A 177 -5.52 -1.47 29.64
N SER A 178 -5.59 -2.76 29.31
CA SER A 178 -6.53 -3.69 29.93
C SER A 178 -6.32 -3.85 31.44
N ALA A 179 -5.07 -3.77 31.92
CA ALA A 179 -4.76 -3.84 33.35
C ALA A 179 -5.22 -2.58 34.13
N VAL A 180 -5.17 -1.39 33.51
CA VAL A 180 -5.57 -0.12 34.15
C VAL A 180 -7.05 0.17 33.98
N PHE A 181 -7.62 -0.19 32.84
CA PHE A 181 -9.02 0.03 32.48
C PHE A 181 -9.74 -1.31 32.32
N PRO A 182 -10.16 -1.95 33.42
CA PRO A 182 -10.82 -3.26 33.37
C PRO A 182 -12.16 -3.23 32.62
N GLU A 183 -12.74 -2.06 32.35
CA GLU A 183 -13.88 -1.91 31.43
C GLU A 183 -13.54 -2.36 29.99
N VAL A 184 -12.30 -2.16 29.55
CA VAL A 184 -11.76 -2.69 28.29
C VAL A 184 -11.69 -4.23 28.30
N GLN A 185 -11.64 -4.84 29.49
CA GLN A 185 -11.52 -6.29 29.70
C GLN A 185 -12.87 -6.97 30.01
N ARG A 186 -13.84 -6.23 30.57
CA ARG A 186 -15.18 -6.73 30.97
C ARG A 186 -16.12 -6.98 29.80
N ASP A 187 -15.88 -6.35 28.64
CA ASP A 187 -16.52 -6.74 27.37
C ASP A 187 -15.81 -7.99 26.78
N SER A 188 -15.80 -9.05 27.59
CA SER A 188 -15.26 -10.38 27.27
C SER A 188 -16.04 -11.01 26.10
N GLY A 189 -15.67 -10.60 24.89
CA GLY A 189 -16.21 -11.06 23.60
C GLY A 189 -16.32 -9.95 22.55
N MET A 190 -16.38 -8.68 22.97
CA MET A 190 -16.63 -7.52 22.10
C MET A 190 -16.01 -6.24 22.71
N ALA A 191 -14.71 -6.24 23.01
CA ALA A 191 -14.02 -4.97 23.28
C ALA A 191 -14.17 -4.10 22.04
N HIS A 192 -15.09 -3.13 22.05
CA HIS A 192 -15.45 -2.34 20.87
C HIS A 192 -14.45 -1.19 20.70
N PRO A 193 -13.35 -1.36 19.93
CA PRO A 193 -12.28 -0.36 19.88
C PRO A 193 -12.75 0.94 19.23
N PHE A 194 -13.89 0.88 18.52
CA PHE A 194 -14.61 2.03 18.00
C PHE A 194 -15.05 3.03 19.09
N ARG A 195 -15.33 2.57 20.32
CA ARG A 195 -15.80 3.41 21.42
C ARG A 195 -14.70 3.84 22.37
N ASP A 196 -13.45 3.63 22.01
CA ASP A 196 -12.33 4.08 22.85
C ASP A 196 -12.42 5.60 23.08
N PRO A 197 -12.47 6.06 24.34
CA PRO A 197 -12.53 7.49 24.65
C PRO A 197 -11.17 8.17 24.48
N PHE A 198 -10.10 7.38 24.35
CA PHE A 198 -8.72 7.84 24.29
C PHE A 198 -8.30 8.12 22.85
N ILE A 199 -7.35 9.05 22.69
CA ILE A 199 -6.66 9.27 21.42
C ILE A 199 -5.73 8.08 21.18
N ASN A 200 -5.72 7.52 19.96
CA ASN A 200 -4.85 6.40 19.64
C ASN A 200 -3.37 6.76 19.81
N SER A 201 -2.55 5.74 20.06
CA SER A 201 -1.14 5.92 20.43
C SER A 201 -0.34 6.65 19.37
N LEU A 202 -0.50 6.31 18.08
CA LEU A 202 0.23 6.98 16.99
C LEU A 202 -0.15 8.46 16.90
N ARG A 203 -1.44 8.76 16.94
CA ARG A 203 -1.96 10.13 16.90
C ARG A 203 -1.54 10.93 18.13
N HIS A 204 -1.59 10.33 19.31
CA HIS A 204 -1.13 10.94 20.53
C HIS A 204 0.36 11.32 20.45
N ARG A 205 1.20 10.43 19.92
CA ARG A 205 2.64 10.71 19.71
C ARG A 205 2.88 11.88 18.76
N LEU A 206 2.11 11.98 17.68
CA LEU A 206 2.14 13.14 16.77
C LEU A 206 1.76 14.44 17.51
N LEU A 207 0.66 14.44 18.27
CA LEU A 207 0.22 15.63 19.01
C LEU A 207 1.24 16.07 20.08
N VAL A 208 1.83 15.10 20.80
CA VAL A 208 2.87 15.36 21.80
C VAL A 208 4.12 15.94 21.13
N TYR A 209 4.53 15.40 19.99
CA TYR A 209 5.65 15.92 19.23
C TYR A 209 5.45 17.38 18.82
N LEU A 210 4.27 17.69 18.26
CA LEU A 210 3.92 19.06 17.87
C LEU A 210 3.90 19.99 19.08
N TRP A 211 3.31 19.56 20.20
CA TRP A 211 3.28 20.34 21.43
C TRP A 211 4.68 20.64 21.98
N ARG A 212 5.59 19.66 22.00
CA ARG A 212 6.97 19.86 22.45
C ARG A 212 7.68 20.95 21.65
N ARG A 213 7.50 20.98 20.33
CA ARG A 213 8.05 22.06 19.48
C ARG A 213 7.46 23.43 19.80
N VAL A 214 6.17 23.48 20.15
CA VAL A 214 5.50 24.71 20.58
C VAL A 214 6.03 25.19 21.93
N GLU A 215 6.32 24.28 22.85
CA GLU A 215 6.97 24.60 24.13
C GLU A 215 8.41 25.08 23.96
N GLU A 216 9.17 24.47 23.05
CA GLU A 216 10.55 24.88 22.71
C GLU A 216 10.62 26.30 22.12
N ASP A 217 9.65 26.69 21.28
CA ASP A 217 9.54 28.06 20.75
C ASP A 217 9.22 29.09 21.87
N GLY A 218 8.51 28.66 22.93
CA GLY A 218 8.22 29.47 24.11
C GLY A 218 7.26 30.66 23.89
N SER A 219 6.77 30.87 22.67
CA SER A 219 5.87 31.97 22.31
C SER A 219 4.42 31.68 22.72
N ALA A 220 3.83 32.60 23.50
CA ALA A 220 2.41 32.53 23.86
C ALA A 220 1.48 32.56 22.64
N MET A 221 1.91 33.16 21.52
CA MET A 221 1.15 33.16 20.27
C MET A 221 1.10 31.75 19.66
N THR A 222 2.24 31.05 19.63
CA THR A 222 2.36 29.70 19.08
C THR A 222 1.55 28.71 19.90
N GLN A 223 1.58 28.82 21.23
CA GLN A 223 0.74 28.03 22.13
C GLN A 223 -0.76 28.24 21.86
N ARG A 224 -1.21 29.49 21.74
CA ARG A 224 -2.61 29.79 21.40
C ARG A 224 -3.00 29.23 20.04
N ARG A 225 -2.10 29.31 19.06
CA ARG A 225 -2.33 28.77 17.71
C ARG A 225 -2.46 27.25 17.75
N PHE A 226 -1.63 26.55 18.52
CA PHE A 226 -1.77 25.11 18.72
C PHE A 226 -3.15 24.74 19.26
N PHE A 227 -3.60 25.39 20.33
CA PHE A 227 -4.94 25.14 20.89
C PHE A 227 -6.07 25.52 19.93
N GLN A 228 -5.91 26.58 19.14
CA GLN A 228 -6.88 26.96 18.11
C GLN A 228 -7.08 25.86 17.05
N TYR A 229 -6.01 25.16 16.69
CA TYR A 229 -6.04 24.11 15.66
C TYR A 229 -6.03 22.68 16.23
N PHE A 230 -6.12 22.51 17.55
CA PHE A 230 -5.97 21.22 18.22
C PHE A 230 -6.97 20.17 17.72
N ASP A 231 -8.25 20.54 17.62
CA ASP A 231 -9.30 19.63 17.15
C ASP A 231 -9.08 19.21 15.70
N GLN A 232 -8.58 20.13 14.85
CA GLN A 232 -8.26 19.83 13.46
C GLN A 232 -7.09 18.85 13.38
N LEU A 233 -6.00 19.11 14.11
CA LEU A 233 -4.83 18.23 14.18
C LEU A 233 -5.19 16.84 14.67
N ARG A 234 -6.06 16.76 15.69
CA ARG A 234 -6.58 15.50 16.22
C ARG A 234 -7.44 14.74 15.22
N GLN A 235 -8.10 15.40 14.27
CA GLN A 235 -8.99 14.77 13.31
C GLN A 235 -8.31 14.39 11.99
N LEU A 236 -7.02 14.62 11.82
CA LEU A 236 -6.32 14.27 10.58
C LEU A 236 -6.16 12.74 10.44
N PRO A 237 -6.75 12.11 9.41
CA PRO A 237 -6.41 10.74 9.03
C PRO A 237 -5.10 10.65 8.24
N MET A 238 -4.46 9.49 8.38
CA MET A 238 -3.46 8.96 7.45
C MET A 238 -4.10 8.71 6.09
N TRP A 239 -3.42 9.18 5.06
CA TRP A 239 -3.80 9.04 3.66
C TRP A 239 -2.80 8.21 2.87
N ASN A 240 -1.52 8.40 3.16
CA ASN A 240 -0.43 7.75 2.45
C ASN A 240 0.72 7.42 3.42
N MET A 241 1.56 6.48 3.04
CA MET A 241 2.62 5.88 3.82
C MET A 241 3.67 5.31 2.86
N GLN A 242 4.93 5.38 3.25
CA GLN A 242 6.02 4.71 2.54
C GLN A 242 7.14 4.38 3.54
N LEU A 243 7.93 3.36 3.24
CA LEU A 243 9.15 3.08 3.99
C LEU A 243 10.28 3.96 3.46
N LEU A 244 11.00 4.62 4.35
CA LEU A 244 12.26 5.30 4.02
C LEU A 244 13.45 4.35 4.17
N ASP A 245 13.35 3.43 5.12
CA ASP A 245 14.29 2.34 5.37
C ASP A 245 13.58 1.20 6.15
N GLU A 246 14.34 0.34 6.81
CA GLU A 246 13.83 -0.81 7.57
C GLU A 246 12.99 -0.40 8.80
N ASN A 247 13.20 0.80 9.33
CA ASN A 247 12.67 1.23 10.63
C ASN A 247 11.77 2.47 10.52
N HIS A 248 11.92 3.27 9.47
CA HIS A 248 11.27 4.58 9.35
C HIS A 248 10.15 4.58 8.33
N LEU A 249 8.99 5.03 8.77
CA LEU A 249 7.83 5.33 7.94
C LEU A 249 7.78 6.83 7.64
N PHE A 250 7.41 7.17 6.42
CA PHE A 250 6.99 8.50 6.03
C PHE A 250 5.49 8.48 5.78
N ILE A 251 4.74 9.13 6.66
CA ILE A 251 3.28 9.08 6.72
C ILE A 251 2.71 10.44 6.35
N LYS A 252 1.76 10.47 5.42
CA LYS A 252 1.02 11.67 5.06
C LYS A 252 -0.33 11.68 5.78
N TYR A 253 -0.58 12.75 6.53
CA TYR A 253 -1.85 13.09 7.15
C TYR A 253 -2.53 14.21 6.37
N THR A 254 -3.84 14.13 6.20
CA THR A 254 -4.64 15.14 5.47
C THR A 254 -6.06 15.18 6.01
N SER A 255 -6.89 16.11 5.53
CA SER A 255 -8.30 16.18 5.93
C SER A 255 -9.09 14.93 5.53
N GLU A 256 -10.09 14.57 6.36
CA GLU A 256 -10.98 13.42 6.09
C GLU A 256 -11.72 13.56 4.75
N ASP A 257 -12.08 14.79 4.35
CA ASP A 257 -12.77 15.01 3.07
C ASP A 257 -11.91 14.65 1.86
N ILE A 258 -10.58 14.80 1.95
CA ILE A 258 -9.67 14.33 0.90
C ILE A 258 -9.56 12.81 0.96
N VAL A 259 -9.37 12.25 2.15
CA VAL A 259 -9.23 10.80 2.33
C VAL A 259 -10.45 10.03 1.83
N THR A 260 -11.63 10.59 2.06
CA THR A 260 -12.90 10.02 1.63
C THR A 260 -13.27 10.40 0.20
N LEU A 261 -12.43 11.16 -0.52
CA LEU A 261 -12.70 11.67 -1.87
C LEU A 261 -14.00 12.50 -1.97
N ARG A 262 -14.39 13.16 -0.87
CA ARG A 262 -15.48 14.17 -0.88
C ARG A 262 -15.00 15.46 -1.52
N VAL A 263 -13.72 15.79 -1.35
CA VAL A 263 -13.05 16.96 -1.93
C VAL A 263 -11.77 16.48 -2.63
N THR A 264 -11.50 17.01 -3.82
CA THR A 264 -10.31 16.69 -4.62
C THR A 264 -9.28 17.83 -4.66
N ASP A 265 -9.52 18.91 -3.92
CA ASP A 265 -8.64 20.07 -3.89
C ASP A 265 -7.32 19.77 -3.14
N PRO A 266 -6.16 19.80 -3.82
CA PRO A 266 -4.87 19.51 -3.21
C PRO A 266 -4.35 20.65 -2.30
N SER A 267 -5.02 21.81 -2.25
CA SER A 267 -4.58 22.98 -1.49
C SER A 267 -4.79 22.85 0.03
N GLN A 268 -5.43 21.79 0.51
CA GLN A 268 -5.69 21.58 1.92
C GLN A 268 -4.40 21.32 2.72
N ALA A 269 -4.43 21.70 4.00
CA ALA A 269 -3.33 21.45 4.91
C ALA A 269 -3.08 19.94 5.02
N SER A 270 -1.85 19.52 4.71
CA SER A 270 -1.37 18.17 4.94
C SER A 270 -0.05 18.21 5.70
N PHE A 271 0.16 17.17 6.50
CA PHE A 271 1.35 16.99 7.31
C PHE A 271 2.05 15.72 6.88
N PHE A 272 3.38 15.78 6.81
CA PHE A 272 4.24 14.67 6.51
C PHE A 272 5.04 14.33 7.76
N VAL A 273 4.97 13.08 8.20
CA VAL A 273 5.47 12.63 9.49
C VAL A 273 6.48 11.52 9.28
N VAL A 274 7.69 11.68 9.82
CA VAL A 274 8.70 10.62 9.89
C VAL A 274 8.54 9.92 11.22
N TYR A 275 8.23 8.63 11.20
CA TYR A 275 7.97 7.81 12.37
C TYR A 275 8.89 6.59 12.42
N ASN A 276 9.57 6.38 13.55
CA ASN A 276 10.38 5.19 13.79
C ASN A 276 9.52 4.07 14.39
N MET A 277 9.37 2.97 13.67
CA MET A 277 8.55 1.83 14.08
C MET A 277 9.15 0.99 15.22
N VAL A 278 10.46 1.11 15.47
CA VAL A 278 11.18 0.37 16.50
C VAL A 278 11.13 1.13 17.83
N THR A 279 11.54 2.40 17.83
CA THR A 279 11.50 3.24 19.04
C THR A 279 10.10 3.78 19.32
N THR A 280 9.21 3.71 18.33
CA THR A 280 7.85 4.29 18.32
C THR A 280 7.83 5.81 18.42
N GLU A 281 8.87 6.49 17.94
CA GLU A 281 9.00 7.94 18.06
C GLU A 281 8.67 8.66 16.76
N VAL A 282 8.02 9.81 16.88
CA VAL A 282 7.91 10.78 15.79
C VAL A 282 9.22 11.57 15.75
N ILE A 283 9.93 11.49 14.63
CA ILE A 283 11.25 12.12 14.44
C ILE A 283 11.10 13.51 13.86
N ALA A 284 10.21 13.66 12.86
CA ALA A 284 10.02 14.90 12.14
C ALA A 284 8.56 15.04 11.70
N VAL A 285 8.09 16.29 11.66
CA VAL A 285 6.80 16.66 11.08
C VAL A 285 7.01 17.88 10.20
N PHE A 286 6.53 17.80 8.97
CA PHE A 286 6.62 18.84 7.96
C PHE A 286 5.23 19.23 7.47
N GLU A 287 5.00 20.52 7.25
CA GLU A 287 3.82 21.01 6.55
C GLU A 287 3.99 20.85 5.03
N ASN A 288 2.89 20.80 4.29
CA ASN A 288 2.90 20.74 2.82
C ASN A 288 3.66 21.89 2.15
N THR A 289 3.79 23.04 2.82
CA THR A 289 4.52 24.22 2.34
C THR A 289 5.95 24.30 2.89
N SER A 290 6.48 23.24 3.49
CA SER A 290 7.82 23.26 4.08
C SER A 290 8.92 23.29 3.01
N HIS A 291 9.77 24.32 3.10
CA HIS A 291 10.99 24.42 2.29
C HIS A 291 11.99 23.30 2.60
N GLU A 292 12.11 22.90 3.87
CA GLU A 292 12.99 21.81 4.29
C GLU A 292 12.59 20.49 3.64
N LEU A 293 11.29 20.20 3.57
CA LEU A 293 10.78 19.00 2.91
C LEU A 293 11.06 19.07 1.42
N LEU A 294 10.87 20.23 0.78
CA LEU A 294 11.20 20.42 -0.62
C LEU A 294 12.69 20.18 -0.89
N GLU A 295 13.58 20.73 -0.07
CA GLU A 295 15.02 20.49 -0.18
C GLU A 295 15.37 19.01 -0.02
N LEU A 296 14.71 18.28 0.89
CA LEU A 296 14.89 16.83 1.02
C LEU A 296 14.44 16.09 -0.25
N PHE A 297 13.31 16.48 -0.85
CA PHE A 297 12.85 15.89 -2.10
C PHE A 297 13.81 16.20 -3.27
N GLU A 298 14.35 17.41 -3.35
CA GLU A 298 15.28 17.79 -4.43
C GLU A 298 16.61 17.04 -4.33
N ASN A 299 17.12 16.82 -3.12
CA ASN A 299 18.41 16.18 -2.89
C ASN A 299 18.34 14.65 -2.83
N PHE A 300 17.18 14.08 -2.48
CA PHE A 300 17.02 12.64 -2.21
C PHE A 300 15.80 12.03 -2.90
N CYS A 301 15.36 12.56 -4.04
CA CYS A 301 14.14 12.14 -4.74
C CYS A 301 14.01 10.61 -4.93
N ASP A 302 15.13 9.92 -5.18
CA ASP A 302 15.17 8.47 -5.38
C ASP A 302 14.71 7.68 -4.13
N LEU A 303 14.94 8.21 -2.92
CA LEU A 303 14.51 7.60 -1.66
C LEU A 303 13.01 7.80 -1.37
N PHE A 304 12.37 8.76 -2.05
CA PHE A 304 10.93 9.01 -1.94
C PHE A 304 10.13 8.37 -3.08
N CYS A 305 10.79 7.72 -4.04
CA CYS A 305 10.12 7.05 -5.14
C CYS A 305 9.61 5.66 -4.72
N ASN A 306 8.42 5.29 -5.19
CA ASN A 306 7.79 4.00 -4.89
C ASN A 306 8.63 2.83 -5.42
N ALA A 307 8.89 1.86 -4.53
CA ALA A 307 9.31 0.49 -4.87
C ALA A 307 10.44 0.41 -5.92
N THR A 308 11.54 1.12 -5.70
CA THR A 308 12.79 0.83 -6.40
C THR A 308 13.36 -0.47 -5.83
N LEU A 309 13.64 -1.45 -6.71
CA LEU A 309 14.40 -2.62 -6.31
C LEU A 309 15.75 -2.14 -5.79
N HIS A 310 16.10 -2.52 -4.55
CA HIS A 310 17.28 -1.97 -3.88
C HIS A 310 18.59 -2.41 -4.56
N ASN A 311 18.51 -3.41 -5.44
CA ASN A 311 19.65 -3.89 -6.20
C ASN A 311 19.78 -3.12 -7.54
N GLU A 312 20.82 -2.28 -7.65
CA GLU A 312 21.09 -1.42 -8.82
C GLU A 312 21.16 -2.18 -10.16
N VAL A 313 21.58 -3.45 -10.12
CA VAL A 313 21.66 -4.33 -11.31
C VAL A 313 20.27 -4.75 -11.81
N VAL A 314 19.27 -4.75 -10.94
CA VAL A 314 17.88 -5.15 -11.24
C VAL A 314 16.99 -3.93 -11.54
N SER A 315 17.34 -2.75 -11.01
CA SER A 315 16.68 -1.47 -11.38
C SER A 315 16.73 -1.18 -12.89
N LEU A 316 17.82 -1.57 -13.57
CA LEU A 316 17.96 -1.50 -15.03
C LEU A 316 17.10 -2.53 -15.79
N LEU A 317 16.59 -3.57 -15.10
CA LEU A 317 15.74 -4.62 -15.66
C LEU A 317 14.26 -4.44 -15.30
N SER A 318 13.95 -3.63 -14.27
CA SER A 318 12.58 -3.27 -13.90
C SER A 318 12.01 -2.24 -14.89
N PHE A 319 11.62 -2.72 -16.06
CA PHE A 319 10.53 -2.07 -16.78
C PHE A 319 9.29 -2.13 -15.89
N GLN A 320 8.67 -0.99 -15.59
CA GLN A 320 7.28 -0.99 -15.17
C GLN A 320 6.50 -1.84 -16.19
N PRO A 321 5.74 -2.85 -15.77
CA PRO A 321 4.88 -3.55 -16.69
C PRO A 321 3.80 -2.57 -17.15
N GLN A 322 4.02 -1.92 -18.29
CA GLN A 322 2.91 -1.40 -19.08
C GLN A 322 2.18 -2.62 -19.63
N PHE A 323 1.21 -3.10 -18.86
CA PHE A 323 0.24 -4.06 -19.34
C PHE A 323 -0.47 -3.44 -20.55
N CYS A 324 -0.07 -3.88 -21.74
CA CYS A 324 -0.70 -3.47 -22.98
C CYS A 324 -2.19 -3.78 -22.89
N LYS A 325 -3.06 -2.76 -23.12
CA LYS A 325 -4.49 -2.96 -23.35
C LYS A 325 -4.69 -3.96 -24.48
N ALA A 326 -5.01 -5.20 -24.12
CA ALA A 326 -5.70 -6.13 -25.00
C ALA A 326 -7.20 -5.93 -24.73
N ASP A 327 -7.91 -5.37 -25.70
CA ASP A 327 -9.37 -5.20 -25.70
C ASP A 327 -10.00 -6.07 -26.81
N PRO A 328 -11.31 -6.34 -26.75
CA PRO A 328 -11.81 -7.70 -26.52
C PRO A 328 -12.23 -8.40 -27.82
N ALA A 329 -11.86 -9.68 -27.94
CA ALA A 329 -12.58 -10.66 -28.75
C ALA A 329 -13.40 -11.55 -27.81
N PRO A 330 -14.57 -12.08 -28.22
CA PRO A 330 -15.52 -12.73 -27.32
C PRO A 330 -14.99 -14.12 -26.95
N VAL A 331 -14.12 -14.16 -25.96
CA VAL A 331 -13.79 -15.35 -25.19
C VAL A 331 -13.89 -14.88 -23.75
N GLN A 332 -14.78 -15.48 -22.97
CA GLN A 332 -14.91 -15.27 -21.53
C GLN A 332 -13.50 -15.35 -20.90
N ARG A 333 -12.85 -14.21 -20.69
CA ARG A 333 -11.51 -14.12 -20.12
C ARG A 333 -11.66 -13.65 -18.69
N HIS A 334 -11.54 -14.64 -17.85
CA HIS A 334 -11.41 -14.63 -16.41
C HIS A 334 -10.43 -13.56 -15.87
N ASP A 335 -10.96 -12.54 -15.18
CA ASP A 335 -10.25 -11.38 -14.57
C ASP A 335 -9.36 -11.74 -13.36
N TYR A 336 -9.02 -13.02 -13.20
CA TYR A 336 -8.43 -13.60 -12.01
C TYR A 336 -7.09 -14.30 -12.25
N THR A 337 -6.44 -14.06 -13.40
CA THR A 337 -5.18 -14.73 -13.76
C THR A 337 -4.00 -13.76 -13.80
N CYS A 338 -2.90 -14.15 -13.16
CA CYS A 338 -1.61 -13.47 -13.25
C CYS A 338 -0.75 -14.15 -14.32
N LEU A 339 -0.19 -13.37 -15.23
CA LEU A 339 0.65 -13.83 -16.34
C LEU A 339 2.11 -13.43 -16.11
N VAL A 340 3.00 -14.41 -16.03
CA VAL A 340 4.45 -14.17 -15.85
C VAL A 340 5.16 -14.35 -17.19
N TRP A 341 5.83 -13.29 -17.66
CA TRP A 341 6.54 -13.24 -18.93
C TRP A 341 8.05 -13.09 -18.70
N ARG A 342 8.86 -13.73 -19.54
CA ARG A 342 10.33 -13.56 -19.55
C ARG A 342 10.78 -12.97 -20.87
N ALA A 343 11.63 -11.95 -20.81
CA ALA A 343 12.26 -11.38 -22.00
C ALA A 343 13.30 -12.34 -22.62
N HIS A 344 13.33 -12.42 -23.94
CA HIS A 344 14.41 -13.08 -24.69
C HIS A 344 15.71 -12.27 -24.53
N GLY A 345 16.73 -12.85 -23.89
CA GLY A 345 18.09 -12.27 -23.84
C GLY A 345 18.77 -12.20 -22.47
N GLY A 346 18.12 -12.61 -21.37
CA GLY A 346 18.77 -12.71 -20.06
C GLY A 346 19.56 -14.00 -19.88
N CYS A 347 20.89 -13.93 -20.08
CA CYS A 347 21.93 -14.95 -19.85
C CYS A 347 21.83 -16.28 -20.65
N ALA A 348 22.63 -16.36 -21.72
CA ALA A 348 23.34 -17.61 -22.05
C ALA A 348 24.74 -17.53 -21.40
N PRO A 349 25.23 -18.58 -20.71
CA PRO A 349 26.59 -18.55 -20.19
C PRO A 349 27.56 -18.65 -21.37
N ALA A 350 28.29 -17.58 -21.65
CA ALA A 350 29.45 -17.68 -22.53
C ALA A 350 30.55 -18.44 -21.77
N ALA A 351 30.96 -19.57 -22.33
CA ALA A 351 32.13 -20.29 -21.85
C ALA A 351 33.37 -19.39 -21.94
N GLY A 352 33.99 -19.13 -20.78
CA GLY A 352 35.35 -18.62 -20.68
C GLY A 352 35.50 -17.11 -20.50
N SER A 353 36.14 -16.74 -19.39
CA SER A 353 36.73 -15.45 -19.01
C SER A 353 35.79 -14.30 -18.57
N ALA A 354 36.00 -13.88 -17.31
CA ALA A 354 35.49 -12.67 -16.68
C ALA A 354 36.43 -11.46 -16.96
N PRO A 355 36.16 -10.27 -16.41
CA PRO A 355 34.90 -9.53 -16.31
C PRO A 355 34.98 -8.24 -17.16
N HIS A 356 33.85 -7.59 -17.41
CA HIS A 356 33.65 -6.14 -17.65
C HIS A 356 32.61 -5.86 -18.73
N GLN A 357 31.68 -4.97 -18.35
CA GLN A 357 30.89 -4.08 -19.19
C GLN A 357 29.98 -4.74 -20.24
N CYS A 358 28.68 -4.72 -19.95
CA CYS A 358 27.67 -4.70 -21.00
C CYS A 358 26.84 -3.43 -20.85
N THR A 359 27.19 -2.44 -21.66
CA THR A 359 26.48 -1.17 -21.93
C THR A 359 25.20 -1.39 -22.74
N VAL A 360 24.38 -0.33 -22.83
CA VAL A 360 23.39 0.03 -23.89
C VAL A 360 21.91 -0.27 -23.50
N LEU A 361 20.89 0.61 -23.57
CA LEU A 361 20.58 1.82 -24.39
C LEU A 361 19.59 2.76 -23.65
N GLN A 362 19.89 4.07 -23.63
CA GLN A 362 19.04 5.16 -23.13
C GLN A 362 18.22 5.74 -24.29
N TRP A 363 16.91 5.98 -24.11
CA TRP A 363 16.12 6.77 -25.06
C TRP A 363 15.93 8.19 -24.53
N GLN A 364 16.46 9.18 -25.26
CA GLN A 364 16.22 10.61 -25.03
C GLN A 364 15.00 11.11 -25.84
N PRO A 365 14.23 12.08 -25.33
CA PRO A 365 13.41 12.95 -26.17
C PRO A 365 14.23 14.14 -26.67
N LEU A 366 14.16 14.43 -27.97
CA LEU A 366 14.66 15.67 -28.60
C LEU A 366 13.83 16.90 -28.15
N PRO A 367 14.41 18.12 -28.19
CA PRO A 367 13.88 19.31 -27.54
C PRO A 367 12.83 20.05 -28.38
N GLY A 368 11.84 20.66 -27.71
CA GLY A 368 10.80 21.45 -28.37
C GLY A 368 10.08 22.44 -27.45
N PHE A 369 10.72 23.59 -27.24
CA PHE A 369 10.18 24.93 -26.97
C PHE A 369 9.19 25.22 -25.79
N VAL A 370 9.77 25.93 -24.82
CA VAL A 370 9.27 27.00 -23.94
C VAL A 370 8.02 27.77 -24.42
N SER A 371 7.02 27.93 -23.53
CA SER A 371 6.63 29.26 -23.02
C SER A 371 5.81 29.18 -21.73
N LEU A 372 6.35 29.77 -20.65
CA LEU A 372 5.60 30.28 -19.52
C LEU A 372 4.57 31.32 -19.98
N GLN A 373 3.39 31.33 -19.37
CA GLN A 373 2.80 32.58 -18.87
C GLN A 373 2.06 32.30 -17.55
N LEU A 374 2.55 32.98 -16.51
CA LEU A 374 1.90 33.16 -15.21
C LEU A 374 0.65 34.03 -15.35
N ARG A 375 -0.44 33.64 -14.69
CA ARG A 375 -1.31 34.54 -13.93
C ARG A 375 -1.76 33.85 -12.66
#